data_AF-A0A1H3X877-F1
#
_entry.id   AF-A0A1H3X877-F1
#
_cell.length_a   1.000
_cell.length_b   1.000
_cell.length_c   1.000
_cell.angle_alpha   90.00
_cell.angle_beta   90.00
_cell.angle_gamma   90.00
#
_symmetry.space_group_name_H-M   'P 1'
#
loop_
_entity.id
_entity.type
_entity.pdbx_description
1 polymer ?
#
loop_
_entity_poly.entity_id
_entity_poly.type
_entity_poly.pdbx_seq_one_letter_code
_entity_poly.pdbx_strand_id
1 'polypeptide(L)'
;MTDENIETKENEKLIKNEIEKVQALLEPYGFSFFELAVCFPKGAKAKGAVADSVAVLVENPAFFSMMRSNLELPMKELVKYSGAPRKIIEKHRKYIIAAAEILNGEFPELGEYFSYISKVIRK
;
A
#
# COMPACT_ATOMS: atom_id res chain seq x y z
N MET A 1 -29.81 11.53 -22.69
CA MET A 1 -29.41 10.28 -22.01
C MET A 1 -28.05 9.86 -22.55
N THR A 2 -26.99 10.60 -22.21
CA THR A 2 -25.63 10.37 -22.74
C THR A 2 -24.53 10.56 -21.70
N ASP A 3 -24.86 10.90 -20.46
CA ASP A 3 -23.86 11.37 -19.49
C ASP A 3 -23.22 10.23 -18.66
N GLU A 4 -23.92 9.13 -18.36
CA GLU A 4 -23.38 8.02 -17.53
C GLU A 4 -22.24 7.21 -18.21
N ASN A 5 -22.20 7.18 -19.55
CA ASN A 5 -21.21 6.38 -20.30
C ASN A 5 -19.85 7.08 -20.49
N ILE A 6 -19.77 8.38 -20.27
CA ILE A 6 -18.53 9.17 -20.43
C ILE A 6 -17.77 9.20 -19.10
N GLU A 7 -18.48 9.45 -18.00
CA GLU A 7 -17.94 9.54 -16.63
C GLU A 7 -17.28 8.22 -16.19
N THR A 8 -17.91 7.08 -16.51
CA THR A 8 -17.37 5.74 -16.20
C THR A 8 -16.06 5.47 -16.94
N LYS A 9 -15.93 5.92 -18.20
CA LYS A 9 -14.72 5.71 -19.02
C LYS A 9 -13.56 6.60 -18.58
N GLU A 10 -13.84 7.81 -18.11
CA GLU A 10 -12.81 8.70 -17.58
C GLU A 10 -12.24 8.16 -16.27
N ASN A 11 -13.09 7.68 -15.35
CA ASN A 11 -12.65 7.05 -14.10
C ASN A 11 -11.82 5.79 -14.33
N GLU A 12 -12.24 4.91 -15.25
CA GLU A 12 -11.44 3.73 -15.63
C GLU A 12 -10.04 4.12 -16.14
N LYS A 13 -9.96 5.20 -16.92
CA LYS A 13 -8.68 5.73 -17.42
C LYS A 13 -7.82 6.31 -16.29
N LEU A 14 -8.42 7.00 -15.32
CA LEU A 14 -7.71 7.53 -14.14
C LEU A 14 -7.11 6.40 -13.30
N ILE A 15 -7.91 5.39 -12.93
CA ILE A 15 -7.45 4.22 -12.18
C ILE A 15 -6.33 3.51 -12.92
N LYS A 16 -6.48 3.30 -14.23
CA LYS A 16 -5.44 2.66 -15.04
C LYS A 16 -4.11 3.44 -14.99
N ASN A 17 -4.16 4.76 -15.14
CA ASN A 17 -2.97 5.61 -15.06
C ASN A 17 -2.31 5.53 -13.67
N GLU A 18 -3.09 5.49 -12.59
CA GLU A 18 -2.55 5.32 -11.25
C GLU A 18 -1.90 3.95 -11.06
N ILE A 19 -2.51 2.87 -11.57
CA ILE A 19 -1.92 1.52 -11.55
C ILE A 19 -0.59 1.51 -12.27
N GLU A 20 -0.48 2.15 -13.45
CA GLU A 20 0.78 2.23 -14.20
C GLU A 20 1.87 2.99 -13.43
N LYS A 21 1.52 4.11 -12.78
CA LYS A 21 2.45 4.87 -11.94
C LYS A 21 2.90 4.06 -10.72
N VAL A 22 1.97 3.40 -10.02
CA VAL A 22 2.30 2.53 -8.88
C VAL A 22 3.16 1.36 -9.35
N GLN A 23 2.85 0.74 -10.49
CA GLN A 23 3.65 -0.34 -11.05
C GLN A 23 5.10 0.09 -11.28
N ALA A 24 5.35 1.32 -11.76
CA ALA A 24 6.70 1.86 -11.90
C ALA A 24 7.42 2.03 -10.54
N LEU A 25 6.69 2.36 -9.46
CA LEU A 25 7.24 2.41 -8.10
C LEU A 25 7.56 1.00 -7.56
N LEU A 26 6.81 -0.03 -7.99
CA LEU A 26 6.96 -1.41 -7.51
C LEU A 26 8.02 -2.21 -8.29
N GLU A 27 8.35 -1.82 -9.51
CA GLU A 27 9.34 -2.50 -10.37
C GLU A 27 10.67 -2.77 -9.66
N PRO A 28 11.30 -1.79 -8.97
CA PRO A 28 12.56 -2.03 -8.25
C PRO A 28 12.46 -3.10 -7.17
N TYR A 29 11.29 -3.31 -6.58
CA TYR A 29 11.05 -4.35 -5.56
C TYR A 29 10.78 -5.74 -6.18
N GLY A 30 10.68 -5.84 -7.51
CA GLY A 30 10.55 -7.10 -8.24
C GLY A 30 9.17 -7.75 -8.13
N PHE A 31 8.10 -6.97 -8.04
CA PHE A 31 6.73 -7.49 -8.08
C PHE A 31 5.74 -6.56 -8.79
N SER A 32 4.62 -7.12 -9.24
CA SER A 32 3.57 -6.35 -9.91
C SER A 32 2.43 -5.95 -8.98
N PHE A 33 1.73 -4.86 -9.33
CA PHE A 33 0.50 -4.43 -8.66
C PHE A 33 -0.57 -5.54 -8.64
N PHE A 34 -0.64 -6.37 -9.67
CA PHE A 34 -1.63 -7.47 -9.74
C PHE A 34 -1.38 -8.57 -8.70
N GLU A 35 -0.16 -8.68 -8.15
CA GLU A 35 0.13 -9.64 -7.08
C GLU A 35 -0.48 -9.23 -5.72
N LEU A 36 -0.93 -7.98 -5.58
CA LEU A 36 -1.57 -7.48 -4.35
C LEU A 36 -2.82 -8.27 -3.99
N ALA A 37 -3.60 -8.72 -4.98
CA ALA A 37 -4.78 -9.54 -4.75
C ALA A 37 -4.43 -10.89 -4.09
N VAL A 38 -3.27 -11.47 -4.44
CA VAL A 38 -2.81 -12.77 -3.91
C VAL A 38 -2.26 -12.62 -2.50
N CYS A 39 -1.53 -11.54 -2.23
CA CYS A 39 -0.93 -11.28 -0.93
C CYS A 39 -1.80 -10.44 0.01
N PHE A 40 -3.08 -10.25 -0.30
CA PHE A 40 -4.02 -9.49 0.54
C PHE A 40 -4.23 -10.13 1.93
N PRO A 41 -4.18 -9.36 3.03
CA PRO A 41 -4.49 -9.86 4.37
C PRO A 41 -5.99 -10.14 4.54
N LYS A 42 -6.38 -11.42 4.53
CA LYS A 42 -7.80 -11.81 4.63
C LYS A 42 -8.37 -11.70 6.04
N GLY A 43 -7.63 -12.13 7.07
CA GLY A 43 -8.11 -12.18 8.45
C GLY A 43 -7.94 -10.86 9.22
N ALA A 44 -8.85 -10.56 10.14
CA ALA A 44 -8.86 -9.31 10.92
C ALA A 44 -7.51 -9.01 11.61
N LYS A 45 -6.89 -10.03 12.23
CA LYS A 45 -5.56 -9.90 12.85
C LYS A 45 -4.46 -9.53 11.84
N ALA A 46 -4.49 -10.11 10.65
CA ALA A 46 -3.52 -9.80 9.60
C ALA A 46 -3.76 -8.40 9.02
N LYS A 47 -5.03 -8.00 8.85
CA LYS A 47 -5.40 -6.65 8.39
C LYS A 47 -4.91 -5.57 9.36
N GLY A 48 -5.13 -5.75 10.66
CA GLY A 48 -4.61 -4.84 11.69
C GLY A 48 -3.09 -4.73 11.62
N ALA A 49 -2.38 -5.87 11.69
CA ALA A 49 -0.92 -5.89 11.61
C ALA A 49 -0.34 -5.24 10.33
N VAL A 50 -0.99 -5.44 9.18
CA VAL A 50 -0.61 -4.78 7.92
C VAL A 50 -0.88 -3.27 8.01
N ALA A 51 -2.06 -2.86 8.47
CA ALA A 51 -2.41 -1.46 8.59
C ALA A 51 -1.46 -0.71 9.54
N ASP A 52 -1.17 -1.28 10.70
CA ASP A 52 -0.24 -0.71 11.69
C ASP A 52 1.19 -0.59 11.11
N SER A 53 1.63 -1.59 10.33
CA SER A 53 2.94 -1.55 9.69
C SER A 53 3.03 -0.50 8.58
N VAL A 54 1.97 -0.31 7.81
CA VAL A 54 1.89 0.74 6.79
C VAL A 54 1.85 2.12 7.44
N ALA A 55 1.09 2.29 8.53
CA ALA A 55 1.03 3.55 9.27
C ALA A 55 2.41 3.97 9.77
N VAL A 56 3.18 3.04 10.36
CA VAL A 56 4.56 3.29 10.78
C VAL A 56 5.44 3.79 9.63
N LEU A 57 5.28 3.26 8.41
CA LEU A 57 6.06 3.72 7.26
C LEU A 57 5.65 5.14 6.84
N VAL A 58 4.36 5.39 6.67
CA VAL A 58 3.83 6.67 6.19
C VAL A 58 4.08 7.80 7.19
N GLU A 59 3.98 7.52 8.48
CA GLU A 59 4.17 8.52 9.55
C GLU A 59 5.64 8.79 9.86
N ASN A 60 6.56 7.93 9.43
CA ASN A 60 7.99 8.07 9.69
C ASN A 60 8.79 8.15 8.39
N PRO A 61 9.05 9.37 7.86
CA PRO A 61 9.78 9.56 6.61
C PRO A 61 11.15 8.86 6.56
N ALA A 62 11.82 8.73 7.71
CA ALA A 62 13.09 8.00 7.79
C ALA A 62 12.95 6.50 7.47
N PHE A 63 11.90 5.84 7.97
CA PHE A 63 11.66 4.42 7.69
C PHE A 63 11.17 4.22 6.26
N PHE A 64 10.35 5.14 5.76
CA PHE A 64 9.94 5.14 4.37
C PHE A 64 11.13 5.31 3.41
N SER A 65 12.04 6.24 3.72
CA SER A 65 13.28 6.44 2.95
C SER A 65 14.18 5.22 3.01
N MET A 66 14.29 4.56 4.16
CA MET A 66 15.04 3.30 4.30
C MET A 66 14.45 2.21 3.41
N MET A 67 13.12 2.08 3.38
CA MET A 67 12.42 1.14 2.49
C MET A 67 12.76 1.37 1.02
N ARG A 68 12.64 2.61 0.55
CA ARG A 68 12.93 2.96 -0.85
C ARG A 68 14.41 2.83 -1.22
N SER A 69 15.32 3.14 -0.29
CA SER A 69 16.76 3.08 -0.56
C SER A 69 17.29 1.65 -0.57
N ASN A 70 16.78 0.80 0.32
CA ASN A 70 17.23 -0.59 0.44
C ASN A 70 16.41 -1.55 -0.41
N LEU A 71 15.30 -1.09 -1.00
CA LEU A 71 14.32 -1.93 -1.71
C LEU A 71 13.78 -3.07 -0.83
N GLU A 72 13.73 -2.86 0.49
CA GLU A 72 13.31 -3.84 1.47
C GLU A 72 12.63 -3.17 2.67
N LEU A 73 11.66 -3.84 3.30
CA LEU A 73 11.03 -3.33 4.50
C LEU A 73 12.03 -3.19 5.66
N PRO A 74 12.03 -2.08 6.41
CA PRO A 74 12.80 -1.92 7.64
C PRO A 74 12.20 -2.79 8.75
N MET A 75 12.45 -4.10 8.67
CA MET A 75 11.74 -5.13 9.44
C MET A 75 11.90 -4.95 10.95
N LYS A 76 13.08 -4.55 11.40
CA LYS A 76 13.38 -4.34 12.82
C LYS A 76 12.55 -3.19 13.38
N GLU A 77 12.46 -2.11 12.65
CA GLU A 77 11.71 -0.91 12.98
C GLU A 77 10.22 -1.22 12.95
N LEU A 78 9.72 -1.85 11.88
CA LEU A 78 8.32 -2.23 11.76
C LEU A 78 7.85 -3.09 12.93
N VAL A 79 8.54 -4.19 13.24
CA VAL A 79 8.16 -5.06 14.37
C VAL A 79 8.13 -4.29 15.69
N LYS A 80 9.09 -3.38 15.89
CA LYS A 80 9.20 -2.58 17.11
C LYS A 80 8.07 -1.54 17.24
N TYR A 81 7.78 -0.80 16.18
CA TYR A 81 6.86 0.34 16.24
C TYR A 81 5.41 -0.03 15.95
N SER A 82 5.15 -1.03 15.11
CA SER A 82 3.78 -1.47 14.82
C SER A 82 3.27 -2.55 15.79
N GLY A 83 4.18 -3.22 16.51
CA GLY A 83 3.84 -4.39 17.34
C GLY A 83 3.34 -5.59 16.52
N ALA A 84 3.36 -5.51 15.19
CA ALA A 84 2.92 -6.58 14.32
C ALA A 84 3.91 -7.77 14.38
N PRO A 85 3.41 -9.02 14.41
CA PRO A 85 4.27 -10.19 14.37
C PRO A 85 5.09 -10.21 13.08
N ARG A 86 6.42 -10.39 13.20
CA ARG A 86 7.36 -10.48 12.08
C ARG A 86 6.88 -11.37 10.94
N LYS A 87 6.37 -12.56 11.27
CA LYS A 87 5.84 -13.54 10.30
C LYS A 87 4.68 -13.01 9.46
N ILE A 88 3.85 -12.11 10.01
CA ILE A 88 2.74 -11.48 9.26
C ILE A 88 3.31 -10.43 8.30
N ILE A 89 4.24 -9.59 8.74
CA ILE A 89 4.91 -8.58 7.90
C ILE A 89 5.62 -9.26 6.72
N GLU A 90 6.43 -10.29 6.98
CA GLU A 90 7.16 -11.02 5.92
C GLU A 90 6.23 -11.65 4.88
N LYS A 91 5.11 -12.23 5.35
CA LYS A 91 4.09 -12.86 4.50
C LYS A 91 3.38 -11.83 3.61
N HIS A 92 3.14 -10.62 4.12
CA HIS A 92 2.40 -9.57 3.44
C HIS A 92 3.29 -8.42 2.94
N ARG A 93 4.61 -8.63 2.84
CA ARG A 93 5.59 -7.57 2.55
C ARG A 93 5.29 -6.78 1.27
N LYS A 94 4.90 -7.47 0.19
CA LYS A 94 4.55 -6.85 -1.10
C LYS A 94 3.35 -5.92 -0.94
N TYR A 95 2.35 -6.37 -0.19
CA TYR A 95 1.17 -5.58 0.12
C TYR A 95 1.49 -4.36 0.98
N ILE A 96 2.35 -4.51 1.99
CA ILE A 96 2.77 -3.40 2.86
C ILE A 96 3.53 -2.34 2.06
N ILE A 97 4.49 -2.75 1.22
CA ILE A 97 5.25 -1.82 0.37
C ILE A 97 4.29 -1.06 -0.56
N ALA A 98 3.41 -1.76 -1.28
CA ALA A 98 2.50 -1.11 -2.20
C ALA A 98 1.49 -0.19 -1.51
N ALA A 99 0.91 -0.63 -0.38
CA ALA A 99 0.01 0.21 0.39
C ALA A 99 0.71 1.47 0.91
N ALA A 100 1.96 1.35 1.35
CA ALA A 100 2.76 2.50 1.79
C ALA A 100 3.05 3.45 0.62
N GLU A 101 3.46 2.95 -0.54
CA GLU A 101 3.69 3.76 -1.75
C GLU A 101 2.42 4.50 -2.20
N ILE A 102 1.27 3.82 -2.16
CA ILE A 102 -0.04 4.38 -2.55
C ILE A 102 -0.49 5.46 -1.57
N LEU A 103 -0.44 5.18 -0.26
CA LEU A 103 -0.96 6.09 0.76
C LEU A 103 -0.01 7.27 1.05
N ASN A 104 1.28 7.13 0.78
CA ASN A 104 2.24 8.24 0.85
C ASN A 104 2.29 9.06 -0.45
N GLY A 105 1.78 8.52 -1.55
CA GLY A 105 1.72 9.18 -2.85
C GLY A 105 0.40 9.91 -3.11
N GLU A 106 0.31 10.55 -4.28
CA GLU A 106 -0.90 11.22 -4.77
C GLU A 106 -1.69 10.28 -5.68
N PHE A 107 -2.32 9.26 -5.09
CA PHE A 107 -3.14 8.27 -5.78
C PHE A 107 -4.55 8.23 -5.18
N PRO A 108 -5.39 9.26 -5.42
CA PRO A 108 -6.72 9.36 -4.81
C PRO A 108 -7.60 8.15 -5.12
N GLU A 109 -7.66 7.70 -6.37
CA GLU A 109 -8.56 6.62 -6.79
C GLU A 109 -8.15 5.28 -6.15
N LEU A 110 -6.85 4.94 -6.23
CA LEU A 110 -6.33 3.74 -5.58
C LEU A 110 -6.37 3.85 -4.06
N GLY A 111 -6.15 5.04 -3.50
CA GLY A 111 -6.14 5.30 -2.07
C GLY A 111 -7.46 4.90 -1.38
N GLU A 112 -8.60 5.05 -2.05
CA GLU A 112 -9.90 4.63 -1.52
C GLU A 112 -9.98 3.12 -1.23
N TYR A 113 -9.34 2.29 -2.04
CA TYR A 113 -9.27 0.83 -1.83
C TYR A 113 -8.49 0.45 -0.56
N PHE A 114 -7.61 1.33 -0.09
CA PHE A 114 -6.83 1.16 1.15
C PHE A 114 -7.43 1.94 2.32
N SER A 115 -8.69 2.39 2.21
CA SER A 115 -9.36 3.20 3.24
C SER A 115 -9.30 2.58 4.64
N TYR A 116 -9.34 1.26 4.78
CA TYR A 116 -9.22 0.60 6.09
C TYR A 116 -7.89 0.87 6.80
N ILE A 117 -6.81 1.08 6.04
CA ILE A 117 -5.49 1.47 6.56
C ILE A 117 -5.46 2.97 6.85
N SER A 118 -6.01 3.80 5.95
CA SER A 118 -6.05 5.26 6.16
C SER A 118 -6.74 5.67 7.46
N LYS A 119 -7.71 4.87 7.94
CA LYS A 119 -8.38 5.06 9.23
C LYS A 119 -7.45 4.87 10.43
N VAL A 120 -6.38 4.08 10.29
CA VAL A 120 -5.36 3.89 11.33
C VAL A 120 -4.40 5.08 11.34
N ILE A 121 -3.97 5.56 10.18
CA ILE A 121 -3.03 6.71 10.05
C ILE A 121 -3.64 8.00 10.59
N ARG A 122 -4.95 8.20 10.41
CA ARG A 122 -5.66 9.42 10.83
C ARG A 122 -6.11 9.39 12.30
N LYS A 123 -5.79 8.34 13.04
CA LYS A 123 -6.21 8.14 14.43
C LYS A 123 -5.12 8.55 15.40
#